data_AF-A0A7W5N5Z0-F1
#
_entry.id   AF-A0A7W5N5Z0-F1
#
_cell.length_a   1.000
_cell.length_b   1.000
_cell.length_c   1.000
_cell.angle_alpha   90.00
_cell.angle_beta   90.00
_cell.angle_gamma   90.00
#
_symmetry.space_group_name_H-M   'P 1'
#
loop_
_entity.id
_entity.type
_entity.pdbx_description
1 polymer ?
#
loop_
_entity_poly.entity_id
_entity_poly.type
_entity_poly.pdbx_seq_one_letter_code
_entity_poly.pdbx_strand_id
1 'polypeptide(L)'
;MYRGDLNGDGVEDFIFNSRVGIGSSMDSTFAFLIQCRGYLKHAGGDYFAGVKVLDGARKDGGNFKEIEIYSYIRNSSGQIRYKGDKAMTRPHLWRFNPQAQRYEGQSE
;
A
#
# COMPACT_ATOMS: atom_id res chain seq x y z
N MET A 1 3.65 -8.62 -6.15
CA MET A 1 3.69 -7.51 -7.13
C MET A 1 2.29 -7.38 -7.69
N TYR A 2 1.70 -6.19 -7.60
CA TYR A 2 0.46 -5.86 -8.32
C TYR A 2 0.82 -5.26 -9.67
N ARG A 3 0.03 -5.59 -10.70
CA ARG A 3 0.06 -5.01 -12.04
C ARG A 3 -1.38 -4.78 -12.49
N GLY A 4 -1.73 -3.56 -12.86
CA GLY A 4 -3.07 -3.22 -13.30
C GLY A 4 -3.28 -1.72 -13.40
N ASP A 5 -4.35 -1.32 -14.06
CA ASP A 5 -4.71 0.09 -14.22
C ASP A 5 -5.31 0.63 -12.91
N LEU A 6 -4.54 1.45 -12.19
CA LEU A 6 -4.96 2.07 -10.95
C LEU A 6 -5.70 3.38 -11.19
N ASN A 7 -5.54 4.04 -12.34
CA ASN A 7 -6.05 5.40 -12.59
C ASN A 7 -7.09 5.50 -13.72
N GLY A 8 -7.43 4.39 -14.36
CA GLY A 8 -8.37 4.27 -15.47
C GLY A 8 -7.87 4.82 -16.81
N ASP A 9 -6.56 5.03 -17.00
CA ASP A 9 -6.00 5.63 -18.22
C ASP A 9 -5.64 4.62 -19.32
N GLY A 10 -5.86 3.32 -19.07
CA GLY A 10 -5.55 2.23 -19.99
C GLY A 10 -4.06 1.85 -20.03
N VAL A 11 -3.23 2.44 -19.16
CA VAL A 11 -1.82 2.08 -18.94
C VAL A 11 -1.72 1.24 -17.66
N GLU A 12 -0.78 0.31 -17.63
CA GLU A 12 -0.56 -0.51 -16.46
C GLU A 12 0.28 0.22 -15.41
N ASP A 13 -0.21 0.21 -14.17
CA ASP A 13 0.49 0.66 -12.98
C ASP A 13 0.99 -0.54 -12.15
N PHE A 14 1.93 -0.27 -11.23
CA PHE A 14 2.59 -1.30 -10.45
C PHE A 14 2.62 -0.98 -8.95
N ILE A 15 2.43 -2.00 -8.13
CA ILE A 15 2.75 -1.93 -6.70
C ILE A 15 3.75 -3.04 -6.41
N PHE A 16 4.95 -2.64 -6.00
CA PHE A 16 6.03 -3.58 -5.69
C PHE A 16 6.34 -3.55 -4.20
N ASN A 17 6.70 -4.72 -3.69
CA ASN A 17 7.28 -4.85 -2.38
C ASN A 17 8.74 -4.40 -2.51
N SER A 18 9.14 -3.42 -1.72
CA SER A 18 10.54 -3.05 -1.54
C SER A 18 10.98 -3.62 -0.19
N ARG A 19 11.99 -4.48 -0.19
CA ARG A 19 12.53 -5.03 1.06
C ARG A 19 13.74 -4.21 1.43
N VAL A 20 13.57 -3.21 2.30
CA VAL A 20 14.68 -2.38 2.77
C VAL A 20 15.27 -3.00 4.04
N GLY A 21 16.30 -3.83 3.88
CA GLY A 21 17.30 -4.13 4.91
C GLY A 21 16.86 -5.01 6.10
N ILE A 22 17.68 -6.01 6.40
CA ILE A 22 17.49 -6.98 7.48
C ILE A 22 17.77 -6.31 8.84
N GLY A 23 16.75 -5.68 9.43
CA GLY A 23 16.63 -5.52 10.88
C GLY A 23 15.89 -6.72 11.46
N SER A 24 16.06 -7.03 12.75
CA SER A 24 15.47 -8.19 13.45
C SER A 24 13.93 -8.30 13.37
N SER A 25 13.25 -7.32 12.79
CA SER A 25 11.81 -7.26 12.62
C SER A 25 11.27 -7.84 11.31
N MET A 26 12.13 -8.19 10.33
CA MET A 26 11.74 -8.74 9.00
C MET A 26 10.71 -7.90 8.21
N ASP A 27 10.62 -6.60 8.47
CA ASP A 27 9.55 -5.79 7.90
C ASP A 27 9.69 -5.58 6.38
N SER A 28 8.55 -5.55 5.68
CA SER A 28 8.46 -5.24 4.26
C SER A 28 8.00 -3.80 4.07
N THR A 29 8.53 -3.08 3.08
CA THR A 29 7.91 -1.84 2.62
C THR A 29 7.24 -2.06 1.27
N PHE A 30 6.28 -1.20 0.92
CA PHE A 30 5.67 -1.19 -0.41
C PHE A 30 5.95 0.14 -1.05
N ALA A 31 6.21 0.09 -2.35
CA ALA A 31 6.38 1.24 -3.21
C ALA A 31 5.36 1.16 -4.33
N PHE A 32 4.72 2.30 -4.57
CA PHE A 32 3.69 2.47 -5.58
C PHE A 32 4.30 3.19 -6.76
N LEU A 33 4.07 2.64 -7.96
CA LEU A 33 4.39 3.25 -9.23
C LEU A 33 3.10 3.41 -10.03
N ILE A 34 2.69 4.66 -10.19
CA ILE A 34 1.64 5.05 -11.12
C ILE A 34 2.34 5.53 -12.39
N GLN A 35 2.15 4.82 -13.49
CA GLN A 35 2.85 5.03 -14.74
C GLN A 35 2.09 6.00 -15.64
N CYS A 36 2.03 7.27 -15.24
CA CYS A 36 1.50 8.35 -16.08
C CYS A 36 2.52 8.70 -17.17
N ARG A 37 2.43 8.11 -18.37
CA ARG A 37 3.18 8.50 -19.61
C ARG A 37 4.63 9.02 -19.43
N GLY A 38 5.42 8.39 -18.56
CA GLY A 38 6.85 8.71 -18.37
C GLY A 38 7.26 9.36 -17.04
N TYR A 39 6.35 9.55 -16.08
CA TYR A 39 6.70 10.06 -14.74
C TYR A 39 6.60 8.95 -13.67
N LEU A 40 7.73 8.54 -13.10
CA LEU A 40 7.82 7.60 -11.98
C LEU A 40 7.77 8.39 -10.68
N LYS A 41 6.67 8.31 -9.91
CA LYS A 41 6.60 8.92 -8.56
C LYS A 41 6.41 7.86 -7.49
N HIS A 42 7.39 7.76 -6.59
CA HIS A 42 7.36 6.85 -5.44
C HIS A 42 6.30 7.32 -4.43
N ALA A 43 5.19 6.59 -4.30
CA ALA A 43 4.03 7.02 -3.51
C ALA A 43 4.00 6.48 -2.06
N GLY A 44 5.10 6.69 -1.31
CA GLY A 44 5.20 6.33 0.11
C GLY A 44 5.82 4.95 0.37
N GLY A 45 6.28 4.74 1.60
CA GLY A 45 6.94 3.51 2.03
C GLY A 45 7.09 3.46 3.55
N ASP A 46 6.18 2.74 4.21
CA ASP A 46 6.25 2.35 5.62
C ASP A 46 6.24 0.81 5.75
N TYR A 47 6.30 0.30 6.97
CA TYR A 47 6.38 -1.15 7.25
C TYR A 47 5.02 -1.84 7.23
N PHE A 48 4.87 -2.90 6.42
CA PHE A 48 3.58 -3.49 6.09
C PHE A 48 3.60 -5.02 5.95
N ALA A 49 2.44 -5.62 6.19
CA ALA A 49 2.13 -7.04 6.03
C ALA A 49 1.54 -7.40 4.65
N GLY A 50 1.00 -6.43 3.91
CA GLY A 50 0.40 -6.68 2.59
C GLY A 50 -0.32 -5.48 1.99
N VAL A 51 -0.76 -5.63 0.73
CA VAL A 51 -1.50 -4.64 -0.03
C VAL A 51 -2.63 -5.29 -0.83
N LYS A 52 -3.77 -4.62 -0.96
CA LYS A 52 -4.92 -5.04 -1.76
C LYS A 52 -5.53 -3.83 -2.47
N VAL A 53 -5.76 -3.95 -3.77
CA VAL A 53 -6.47 -2.94 -4.56
C VAL A 53 -7.97 -3.20 -4.46
N LEU A 54 -8.76 -2.16 -4.23
CA LEU A 54 -10.21 -2.26 -4.13
C LEU A 54 -10.87 -1.92 -5.47
N ASP A 55 -11.50 -2.93 -6.09
CA ASP A 55 -12.30 -2.76 -7.31
C ASP A 55 -13.73 -2.34 -6.93
N GLY A 56 -13.90 -1.07 -6.55
CA GLY A 56 -15.19 -0.48 -6.21
C GLY A 56 -15.38 0.89 -6.86
N ALA A 57 -16.62 1.20 -7.25
CA ALA A 57 -16.97 2.53 -7.73
C ALA A 57 -16.77 3.55 -6.61
N ARG A 58 -15.92 4.54 -6.85
CA ARG A 58 -15.63 5.60 -5.89
C ARG A 58 -16.84 6.51 -5.71
N LYS A 59 -17.16 6.84 -4.45
CA LYS A 59 -18.23 7.80 -4.12
C LYS A 59 -17.84 9.24 -4.48
N ASP A 60 -16.54 9.49 -4.66
CA ASP A 60 -15.90 10.80 -4.85
C ASP A 60 -15.52 11.12 -6.31
N GLY A 61 -15.91 10.29 -7.28
CA GLY A 61 -15.76 10.59 -8.71
C GLY A 61 -14.31 10.59 -9.25
N GLY A 62 -13.34 10.16 -8.45
CA GLY A 62 -11.95 9.99 -8.88
C GLY A 62 -11.73 8.65 -9.59
N ASN A 63 -10.89 8.65 -10.63
CA ASN A 63 -10.57 7.44 -11.41
C ASN A 63 -9.50 6.56 -10.73
N PHE A 64 -8.81 7.07 -9.71
CA PHE A 64 -7.80 6.32 -8.98
C PHE A 64 -8.44 5.29 -8.06
N LYS A 65 -8.07 4.01 -8.12
CA LYS A 65 -8.56 2.97 -7.21
C LYS A 65 -8.08 3.22 -5.79
N GLU A 66 -8.93 2.86 -4.82
CA GLU A 66 -8.54 2.83 -3.40
C GLU A 66 -7.67 1.60 -3.12
N ILE A 67 -6.78 1.73 -2.13
CA ILE A 67 -5.83 0.68 -1.77
C ILE A 67 -5.95 0.41 -0.27
N GLU A 68 -6.10 -0.84 0.12
CA GLU A 68 -5.88 -1.28 1.49
C GLU A 68 -4.44 -1.71 1.67
N ILE A 69 -3.75 -1.09 2.61
CA ILE A 69 -2.47 -1.59 3.11
C ILE A 69 -2.70 -2.21 4.48
N TYR A 70 -2.04 -3.32 4.75
CA TYR A 70 -2.16 -4.05 6.01
C TYR A 70 -0.88 -3.83 6.82
N SER A 71 -0.99 -3.40 8.08
CA SER A 71 0.14 -3.40 9.04
C SER A 71 0.01 -4.57 10.02
N TYR A 72 1.13 -5.03 10.58
CA TYR A 72 1.09 -6.03 11.66
C TYR A 72 0.62 -5.38 12.96
N ILE A 73 -0.29 -6.04 13.68
CA ILE A 73 -0.64 -5.62 15.04
C ILE A 73 0.48 -6.07 15.97
N ARG A 74 1.10 -5.14 16.69
CA ARG A 74 2.19 -5.41 17.64
C ARG A 74 1.72 -5.29 19.08
N ASN A 75 2.39 -6.01 19.99
CA ASN A 75 2.21 -5.83 21.44
C ASN A 75 3.08 -4.67 21.95
N SER A 76 3.04 -4.39 23.25
CA SER A 76 3.82 -3.32 23.88
C SER A 76 5.34 -3.50 23.79
N SER A 77 5.84 -4.72 23.55
CA SER A 77 7.26 -4.99 23.30
C SER A 77 7.64 -4.92 21.82
N GLY A 78 6.72 -4.51 20.94
CA GLY A 78 6.95 -4.39 19.50
C GLY A 78 6.91 -5.71 18.73
N GLN A 79 6.55 -6.83 19.36
CA GLN A 79 6.42 -8.13 18.69
C GLN A 79 5.07 -8.27 17.98
N ILE A 80 5.06 -8.92 16.81
CA ILE A 80 3.84 -9.21 16.05
C ILE A 80 2.92 -10.12 16.89
N ARG A 81 1.64 -9.76 16.97
CA ARG A 81 0.60 -10.58 17.61
C ARG A 81 0.10 -11.64 16.64
N TYR A 82 -0.14 -12.84 17.16
CA TYR A 82 -0.67 -13.96 16.41
C TYR A 82 -2.00 -14.42 17.00
N LYS A 83 -2.89 -14.93 16.14
CA LYS A 83 -4.08 -15.67 16.53
C LYS A 83 -3.95 -17.09 15.97
N GLY A 84 -3.49 -18.02 16.82
CA GLY A 84 -2.99 -19.31 16.35
C GLY A 84 -1.65 -19.14 15.63
N ASP A 85 -1.52 -19.72 14.44
CA ASP A 85 -0.36 -19.62 13.55
C ASP A 85 -0.42 -18.39 12.61
N LYS A 86 -1.52 -17.64 12.62
CA LYS A 86 -1.74 -16.51 11.72
C LYS A 86 -1.34 -15.18 12.36
N ALA A 87 -0.42 -14.47 11.72
CA ALA A 87 -0.06 -13.10 12.09
C ALA A 87 -1.29 -12.17 11.97
N MET A 88 -1.55 -11.38 13.02
CA MET A 88 -2.65 -10.43 13.04
C MET A 88 -2.27 -9.16 12.30
N THR A 89 -3.20 -8.68 11.47
CA THR A 89 -3.01 -7.46 10.67
C THR A 89 -4.18 -6.51 10.83
N ARG A 90 -3.93 -5.21 10.63
CA ARG A 90 -4.96 -4.16 10.58
C ARG A 90 -4.93 -3.50 9.19
N PRO A 91 -6.09 -3.31 8.52
CA PRO A 91 -6.16 -2.60 7.25
C PRO A 91 -6.13 -1.09 7.44
N HIS A 92 -5.52 -0.40 6.49
CA HIS A 92 -5.43 1.05 6.36
C HIS A 92 -5.82 1.46 4.96
N LEU A 93 -6.78 2.36 4.85
CA LEU A 93 -7.25 2.85 3.55
C LEU A 93 -6.32 3.97 3.05
N TRP A 94 -5.76 3.75 1.88
CA TRP A 94 -4.93 4.70 1.16
C TRP A 94 -5.67 5.21 -0.07
N ARG A 95 -5.63 6.53 -0.27
CA ARG A 95 -6.29 7.22 -1.38
C ARG A 95 -5.30 8.09 -2.12
N PHE A 96 -5.44 8.15 -3.44
CA PHE A 96 -4.66 9.09 -4.23
C PHE A 96 -5.06 10.53 -3.89
N ASN A 97 -4.09 11.34 -3.50
CA ASN A 97 -4.21 12.78 -3.34
C ASN A 97 -3.75 13.46 -4.64
N PRO A 98 -4.66 14.05 -5.44
CA PRO A 98 -4.30 14.71 -6.70
C PRO A 98 -3.41 15.95 -6.52
N GLN A 99 -3.48 16.63 -5.38
CA GLN A 99 -2.66 17.83 -5.13
C GLN A 99 -1.21 17.43 -4.83
N ALA A 100 -1.02 16.43 -3.98
CA ALA A 100 0.30 15.89 -3.66
C ALA A 100 0.82 14.91 -4.73
N GLN A 101 -0.03 14.52 -5.69
CA GLN A 101 0.24 13.55 -6.75
C GLN A 101 0.77 12.21 -6.19
N ARG A 102 0.25 11.74 -5.06
CA ARG A 102 0.69 10.48 -4.42
C ARG A 102 -0.46 9.84 -3.64
N TYR A 103 -0.36 8.54 -3.39
CA TYR A 103 -1.22 7.88 -2.41
C TYR A 103 -0.86 8.32 -1.00
N GLU A 104 -1.87 8.60 -0.19
CA GLU A 104 -1.76 8.95 1.21
C GLU A 104 -2.75 8.14 2.02
N GLY A 105 -2.30 7.69 3.19
CA GLY A 105 -3.11 7.01 4.19
C GLY A 105 -2.27 6.89 5.45
N GLN A 106 -2.93 6.77 6.60
CA GLN A 106 -2.21 6.56 7.85
C GLN A 106 -1.82 5.10 7.95
N SER A 107 -0.58 4.84 8.31
CA SER A 107 -0.11 3.56 8.79
C SER A 107 0.51 3.75 10.14
N GLU A 108 0.11 2.91 11.11
CA GLU A 108 0.68 2.91 12.46
C GLU A 108 2.15 2.50 12.47
#